data_AF-A0A3C1PUB5-F1
#
_entry.id   AF-A0A3C1PUB5-F1
#
_cell.length_a   1.000
_cell.length_b   1.000
_cell.length_c   1.000
_cell.angle_alpha   90.00
_cell.angle_beta   90.00
_cell.angle_gamma   90.00
#
_symmetry.space_group_name_H-M   'P 1'
#
loop_
_entity.id
_entity.type
_entity.pdbx_description
1 polymer ?
#
loop_
_entity_poly.entity_id
_entity_poly.type
_entity_poly.pdbx_seq_one_letter_code
_entity_poly.pdbx_strand_id
1 'polypeptide(L)'
;LANLDQGAREIHFLGQNVNAYRGDSADGETVDLSDLIHVTAEIPEIERIRFTTSHPVEFSDALIECFRDVPKLVSHLHLPVQSGSDRILAAMKRGHTALEYKAKIRKIQEARPGISLSSDFIVGFPGETDKDFEKTMELIESVGFDASFSFIYSARPGTPASDFDDPTDQGTKKTRLATLQARISQNTQKISNDMVGSLQSILVTGPSKKDPGELSGRTENNRVVNFRSEQTNLIGKLVECEIVDSYSNSLRGQMTSRDPW
;
A
#
# COMPACT_ATOMS: atom_id res chain seq x y z
N LEU A 1 -8.30 -22.98 1.03
CA LEU A 1 -8.25 -24.14 0.10
C LEU A 1 -9.29 -24.03 -1.02
N ALA A 2 -10.60 -23.86 -0.76
CA ALA A 2 -11.61 -23.72 -1.82
C ALA A 2 -11.33 -22.63 -2.90
N ASN A 3 -10.71 -21.51 -2.52
CA ASN A 3 -10.29 -20.48 -3.48
C ASN A 3 -9.11 -20.94 -4.38
N LEU A 4 -8.23 -21.80 -3.86
CA LEU A 4 -7.11 -22.37 -4.63
C LEU A 4 -7.61 -23.38 -5.66
N ASP A 5 -8.66 -24.15 -5.30
CA ASP A 5 -9.36 -25.05 -6.23
C ASP A 5 -9.99 -24.27 -7.41
N GLN A 6 -10.32 -23.00 -7.20
CA GLN A 6 -10.79 -22.07 -8.24
C GLN A 6 -9.66 -21.34 -8.97
N GLY A 7 -8.40 -21.67 -8.70
CA GLY A 7 -7.24 -21.11 -9.38
C GLY A 7 -6.65 -19.84 -8.74
N ALA A 8 -7.03 -19.48 -7.50
CA ALA A 8 -6.40 -18.36 -6.82
C ALA A 8 -4.89 -18.60 -6.61
N ARG A 9 -4.09 -17.55 -6.81
CA ARG A 9 -2.63 -17.53 -6.59
C ARG A 9 -2.15 -16.44 -5.63
N GLU A 10 -2.93 -15.36 -5.51
CA GLU A 10 -2.72 -14.30 -4.53
C GLU A 10 -3.78 -14.42 -3.42
N ILE A 11 -3.33 -14.42 -2.16
CA ILE A 11 -4.21 -14.29 -0.99
C ILE A 11 -4.10 -12.87 -0.43
N HIS A 12 -5.24 -12.22 -0.24
CA HIS A 12 -5.33 -10.88 0.32
C HIS A 12 -6.06 -10.92 1.67
N PHE A 13 -5.33 -10.67 2.76
CA PHE A 13 -5.92 -10.49 4.08
C PHE A 13 -6.54 -9.10 4.20
N LEU A 14 -7.82 -9.08 4.59
CA LEU A 14 -8.64 -7.89 4.72
C LEU A 14 -9.31 -7.86 6.09
N GLY A 15 -9.41 -6.68 6.67
CA GLY A 15 -10.09 -6.43 7.93
C GLY A 15 -10.22 -4.93 8.20
N GLN A 16 -10.82 -4.56 9.33
CA GLN A 16 -10.84 -3.16 9.78
C GLN A 16 -9.47 -2.69 10.28
N ASN A 17 -8.72 -3.60 10.92
CA ASN A 17 -7.34 -3.41 11.32
C ASN A 17 -6.64 -4.78 11.26
N VAL A 18 -6.12 -5.12 10.09
CA VAL A 18 -5.67 -6.49 9.79
C VAL A 18 -4.48 -6.92 10.65
N ASN A 19 -3.57 -6.01 11.00
CA ASN A 19 -2.41 -6.31 11.85
C ASN A 19 -2.73 -6.34 13.35
N ALA A 20 -3.99 -6.10 13.74
CA ALA A 20 -4.50 -6.42 15.07
C ALA A 20 -5.16 -7.80 15.14
N TYR A 21 -5.05 -8.62 14.09
CA TYR A 21 -5.57 -9.99 14.08
C TYR A 21 -5.06 -10.79 15.28
N ARG A 22 -5.98 -11.48 15.94
CA ARG A 22 -5.71 -12.46 16.99
C ARG A 22 -6.63 -13.65 16.74
N GLY A 23 -6.03 -14.82 16.52
CA GLY A 23 -6.71 -16.10 16.42
C GLY A 23 -6.20 -17.07 17.47
N ASP A 24 -6.84 -18.23 17.55
CA ASP A 24 -6.39 -19.33 18.40
C ASP A 24 -5.75 -20.42 17.54
N SER A 25 -4.58 -20.91 17.95
CA SER A 25 -3.95 -22.10 17.36
C SER A 25 -4.68 -23.37 17.82
N ALA A 26 -4.36 -24.51 17.20
CA ALA A 26 -4.88 -25.82 17.61
C ALA A 26 -4.53 -26.17 19.07
N ASP A 27 -3.42 -25.62 19.57
CA ASP A 27 -2.90 -25.83 20.93
C ASP A 27 -3.39 -24.74 21.91
N GLY A 28 -4.25 -23.81 21.45
CA GLY A 28 -4.82 -22.73 22.26
C GLY A 28 -3.90 -21.54 22.48
N GLU A 29 -2.81 -21.43 21.72
CA GLU A 29 -1.95 -20.25 21.71
C GLU A 29 -2.51 -19.15 20.82
N THR A 30 -2.24 -17.88 21.16
CA THR A 30 -2.67 -16.75 20.33
C THR A 30 -1.79 -16.63 19.09
N VAL A 31 -2.42 -16.65 17.93
CA VAL A 31 -1.82 -16.49 16.60
C VAL A 31 -2.05 -15.05 16.12
N ASP A 32 -1.01 -14.37 15.66
CA ASP A 32 -1.13 -13.03 15.08
C ASP A 32 -1.03 -13.03 13.54
N LEU A 33 -1.00 -11.84 12.93
CA LEU A 33 -0.93 -11.72 11.47
C LEU A 33 0.39 -12.27 10.91
N SER A 34 1.51 -12.13 11.65
CA SER A 34 2.82 -12.63 11.21
C SER A 34 2.79 -14.16 11.09
N ASP A 35 2.26 -14.84 12.10
CA ASP A 35 2.06 -16.29 12.07
C ASP A 35 1.17 -16.71 10.89
N LEU A 36 0.06 -16.00 10.66
CA LEU A 36 -0.85 -16.29 9.56
C LEU A 36 -0.17 -16.13 8.20
N ILE A 37 0.70 -15.12 8.03
CA ILE A 37 1.50 -14.93 6.81
C ILE A 37 2.46 -16.11 6.62
N HIS A 38 3.18 -16.53 7.65
CA HIS A 38 4.12 -17.66 7.58
C HIS A 38 3.39 -18.96 7.21
N VAL A 39 2.32 -19.31 7.93
CA VAL A 39 1.52 -20.51 7.65
C VAL A 39 0.95 -20.49 6.23
N THR A 40 0.50 -19.32 5.76
CA THR A 40 -0.03 -19.18 4.40
C THR A 40 1.06 -19.31 3.34
N ALA A 41 2.27 -18.87 3.63
CA ALA A 41 3.41 -18.98 2.72
C ALA A 41 3.86 -20.43 2.49
N GLU A 42 3.65 -21.32 3.46
CA GLU A 42 3.95 -22.75 3.35
C GLU A 42 3.04 -23.49 2.36
N ILE A 43 1.90 -22.90 1.97
CA ILE A 43 0.99 -23.51 1.00
C ILE A 43 1.60 -23.37 -0.42
N PRO A 44 1.92 -24.47 -1.12
CA PRO A 44 2.66 -24.42 -2.39
C PRO A 44 1.96 -23.64 -3.49
N GLU A 45 0.63 -23.73 -3.59
CA GLU A 45 -0.17 -23.10 -4.65
C GLU A 45 -0.37 -21.59 -4.45
N ILE A 46 -0.06 -21.07 -3.27
CA ILE A 46 -0.05 -19.63 -3.00
C ILE A 46 1.29 -19.10 -3.46
N GLU A 47 1.27 -18.19 -4.42
CA GLU A 47 2.47 -17.57 -4.97
C GLU A 47 2.66 -16.14 -4.43
N ARG A 48 1.58 -15.53 -3.91
CA ARG A 48 1.61 -14.14 -3.44
C ARG A 48 0.69 -13.90 -2.25
N ILE A 49 1.15 -13.12 -1.29
CA ILE A 49 0.42 -12.74 -0.08
C ILE A 49 0.41 -11.22 0.02
N ARG A 50 -0.75 -10.66 0.35
CA ARG A 50 -0.97 -9.24 0.59
C ARG A 50 -1.85 -9.04 1.80
N PHE A 51 -1.70 -7.92 2.47
CA PHE A 51 -2.70 -7.42 3.42
C PHE A 51 -2.95 -5.93 3.22
N THR A 52 -4.12 -5.45 3.64
CA THR A 52 -4.46 -4.02 3.63
C THR A 52 -5.25 -3.67 4.88
N THR A 53 -5.23 -2.38 5.22
CA THR A 53 -5.88 -1.80 6.40
C THR A 53 -5.10 -2.08 7.69
N SER A 54 -3.91 -1.49 7.78
CA SER A 54 -3.04 -1.63 8.96
C SER A 54 -3.08 -0.40 9.85
N HIS A 55 -2.79 -0.55 11.14
CA HIS A 55 -2.57 0.58 12.05
C HIS A 55 -1.11 0.67 12.51
N PRO A 56 -0.46 1.86 12.47
CA PRO A 56 0.95 2.00 12.85
C PRO A 56 1.30 1.48 14.25
N VAL A 57 0.42 1.71 15.23
CA VAL A 57 0.63 1.28 16.63
C VAL A 57 0.69 -0.24 16.76
N GLU A 58 -0.13 -0.96 15.99
CA GLU A 58 -0.26 -2.43 16.04
C GLU A 58 0.78 -3.15 15.17
N PHE A 59 1.73 -2.42 14.59
CA PHE A 59 2.72 -3.02 13.69
C PHE A 59 3.91 -3.55 14.50
N SER A 60 3.90 -4.84 14.79
CA SER A 60 4.92 -5.53 15.58
C SER A 60 6.24 -5.69 14.84
N ASP A 61 7.34 -5.92 15.57
CA ASP A 61 8.63 -6.26 14.97
C ASP A 61 8.56 -7.62 14.24
N ALA A 62 7.78 -8.60 14.74
CA ALA A 62 7.54 -9.87 14.04
C ALA A 62 6.90 -9.68 12.65
N LEU A 63 5.94 -8.75 12.51
CA LEU A 63 5.37 -8.43 11.21
C LEU A 63 6.39 -7.73 10.28
N ILE A 64 7.33 -6.96 10.83
CA ILE A 64 8.45 -6.38 10.05
C ILE A 64 9.37 -7.50 9.56
N GLU A 65 9.65 -8.51 10.38
CA GLU A 65 10.45 -9.68 10.02
C GLU A 65 9.81 -10.50 8.90
N CYS A 66 8.49 -10.58 8.81
CA CYS A 66 7.83 -11.20 7.64
C CYS A 66 8.22 -10.53 6.31
N PHE A 67 8.40 -9.21 6.30
CA PHE A 67 8.89 -8.50 5.10
C PHE A 67 10.35 -8.80 4.80
N ARG A 68 11.11 -9.42 5.69
CA ARG A 68 12.45 -9.94 5.37
C ARG A 68 12.34 -11.37 4.85
N ASP A 69 11.64 -12.21 5.62
CA ASP A 69 11.80 -13.65 5.59
C ASP A 69 10.79 -14.38 4.70
N VAL A 70 9.72 -13.71 4.28
CA VAL A 70 8.66 -14.33 3.44
C VAL A 70 8.68 -13.74 2.03
N PRO A 71 9.31 -14.41 1.04
CA PRO A 71 9.36 -13.91 -0.34
C PRO A 71 8.00 -13.75 -1.00
N LYS A 72 7.02 -14.60 -0.64
CA LYS A 72 5.64 -14.51 -1.14
C LYS A 72 4.90 -13.25 -0.65
N LEU A 73 5.36 -12.60 0.42
CA LEU A 73 4.78 -11.35 0.90
C LEU A 73 5.26 -10.19 0.02
N VAL A 74 4.31 -9.56 -0.67
CA VAL A 74 4.59 -8.49 -1.64
C VAL A 74 5.41 -7.35 -1.05
N SER A 75 6.30 -6.78 -1.86
CA SER A 75 7.09 -5.58 -1.51
C SER A 75 6.25 -4.30 -1.63
N HIS A 76 5.09 -4.30 -0.99
CA HIS A 76 4.18 -3.16 -0.92
C HIS A 76 3.43 -3.14 0.41
N LEU A 77 3.45 -2.00 1.10
CA LEU A 77 2.74 -1.78 2.35
C LEU A 77 1.86 -0.53 2.29
N HIS A 78 0.60 -0.70 2.66
CA HIS A 78 -0.30 0.40 2.96
C HIS A 78 -0.36 0.63 4.48
N LEU A 79 0.16 1.76 4.95
CA LEU A 79 0.23 2.11 6.37
C LEU A 79 -0.21 3.57 6.62
N PRO A 80 -1.50 3.78 6.93
CA PRO A 80 -2.07 5.11 7.16
C PRO A 80 -1.44 5.89 8.32
N VAL A 81 -0.80 7.03 8.02
CA VAL A 81 -0.31 8.01 9.01
C VAL A 81 -1.30 9.13 9.29
N GLN A 82 -2.12 9.51 8.30
CA GLN A 82 -3.18 10.52 8.38
C GLN A 82 -2.69 11.97 8.43
N SER A 83 -1.63 12.29 9.19
CA SER A 83 -1.00 13.61 9.23
C SER A 83 0.48 13.51 9.59
N GLY A 84 1.30 14.49 9.19
CA GLY A 84 2.69 14.60 9.66
C GLY A 84 2.86 15.47 10.91
N SER A 85 1.79 16.08 11.44
CA SER A 85 1.88 16.89 12.67
C SER A 85 1.45 16.09 13.89
N ASP A 86 2.34 15.94 14.87
CA ASP A 86 2.06 15.29 16.16
C ASP A 86 0.85 15.90 16.88
N ARG A 87 0.65 17.22 16.75
CA ARG A 87 -0.50 17.92 17.34
C ARG A 87 -1.81 17.46 16.72
N ILE A 88 -1.84 17.29 15.39
CA ILE A 88 -3.01 16.81 14.65
C ILE A 88 -3.21 15.31 14.88
N LEU A 89 -2.13 14.52 14.88
CA LEU A 89 -2.19 13.09 15.22
C LEU A 89 -2.76 12.85 16.62
N ALA A 90 -2.35 13.64 17.60
CA ALA A 90 -2.89 13.60 18.95
C ALA A 90 -4.38 14.00 18.98
N ALA A 91 -4.76 15.06 18.27
CA ALA A 91 -6.16 15.49 18.16
C ALA A 91 -7.05 14.43 17.47
N MET A 92 -6.49 13.68 16.52
CA MET A 92 -7.12 12.52 15.87
C MET A 92 -7.06 11.24 16.71
N LYS A 93 -6.46 11.27 17.91
CA LYS A 93 -6.27 10.11 18.82
C LYS A 93 -5.55 8.94 18.16
N ARG A 94 -4.51 9.22 17.36
CA ARG A 94 -3.76 8.19 16.62
C ARG A 94 -2.80 7.34 17.46
N GLY A 95 -2.45 7.81 18.66
CA GLY A 95 -1.59 7.07 19.59
C GLY A 95 -0.15 6.89 19.10
N HIS A 96 0.29 7.69 18.13
CA HIS A 96 1.67 7.73 17.64
C HIS A 96 2.02 9.13 17.14
N THR A 97 3.32 9.40 17.05
CA THR A 97 3.94 10.59 16.50
C THR A 97 4.49 10.34 15.09
N ALA A 98 4.76 11.41 14.35
CA ALA A 98 5.45 11.34 13.07
C ALA A 98 6.87 10.78 13.22
N LEU A 99 7.53 10.98 14.37
CA LEU A 99 8.84 10.41 14.64
C LEU A 99 8.79 8.88 14.79
N GLU A 100 7.85 8.36 15.59
CA GLU A 100 7.65 6.91 15.76
C GLU A 100 7.24 6.25 14.44
N TYR A 101 6.37 6.91 13.67
CA TYR A 101 6.00 6.45 12.33
C TYR A 101 7.23 6.35 11.42
N LYS A 102 8.06 7.40 11.33
CA LYS A 102 9.29 7.38 10.52
C LYS A 102 10.28 6.31 10.96
N ALA A 103 10.45 6.12 12.28
CA ALA A 103 11.33 5.07 12.81
C ALA A 103 10.86 3.67 12.37
N LYS A 104 9.54 3.44 12.39
CA LYS A 104 8.92 2.20 11.94
C LYS A 104 9.08 1.98 10.43
N ILE A 105 8.86 3.02 9.62
CA ILE A 105 9.10 2.97 8.18
C ILE A 105 10.57 2.61 7.86
N ARG A 106 11.53 3.18 8.58
CA ARG A 106 12.96 2.85 8.39
C ARG A 106 13.24 1.37 8.67
N LYS A 107 12.75 0.82 9.78
CA LYS A 107 12.88 -0.62 10.08
C LYS A 107 12.29 -1.49 8.97
N ILE A 108 11.15 -1.11 8.41
CA ILE A 108 10.48 -1.83 7.31
C ILE A 108 11.33 -1.76 6.03
N GLN A 109 11.85 -0.58 5.68
CA GLN A 109 12.72 -0.39 4.52
C GLN A 109 14.06 -1.12 4.66
N GLU A 110 14.59 -1.24 5.89
CA GLU A 110 15.77 -2.05 6.19
C GLU A 110 15.48 -3.55 6.04
N ALA A 111 14.29 -4.01 6.44
CA ALA A 111 13.87 -5.40 6.28
C ALA A 111 13.58 -5.78 4.82
N ARG A 112 12.95 -4.88 4.05
CA ARG A 112 12.66 -5.05 2.62
C ARG A 112 13.10 -3.81 1.83
N PRO A 113 14.36 -3.76 1.37
CA PRO A 113 14.82 -2.70 0.48
C PRO A 113 13.95 -2.60 -0.77
N GLY A 114 13.58 -1.39 -1.16
CA GLY A 114 12.73 -1.14 -2.34
C GLY A 114 11.23 -1.35 -2.11
N ILE A 115 10.77 -1.59 -0.88
CA ILE A 115 9.34 -1.68 -0.57
C ILE A 115 8.59 -0.40 -0.98
N SER A 116 7.49 -0.56 -1.71
CA SER A 116 6.59 0.54 -2.05
C SER A 116 5.64 0.84 -0.89
N LEU A 117 5.47 2.13 -0.57
CA LEU A 117 4.67 2.58 0.56
C LEU A 117 3.49 3.41 0.10
N SER A 118 2.32 3.14 0.65
CA SER A 118 1.14 4.00 0.52
C SER A 118 0.53 4.33 1.87
N SER A 119 -0.22 5.43 1.94
CA SER A 119 -0.80 5.93 3.19
C SER A 119 -2.12 6.67 2.94
N ASP A 120 -2.86 6.96 4.00
CA ASP A 120 -3.96 7.90 3.98
C ASP A 120 -3.52 9.25 4.56
N PHE A 121 -4.13 10.33 4.06
CA PHE A 121 -3.97 11.68 4.58
C PHE A 121 -5.32 12.38 4.75
N ILE A 122 -5.48 13.09 5.87
CA ILE A 122 -6.63 13.96 6.13
C ILE A 122 -6.10 15.39 6.26
N VAL A 123 -6.54 16.26 5.35
CA VAL A 123 -6.22 17.70 5.38
C VAL A 123 -7.42 18.51 5.86
N GLY A 124 -7.17 19.68 6.42
CA GLY A 124 -8.22 20.57 6.91
C GLY A 124 -8.96 20.03 8.13
N PHE A 125 -8.27 19.23 8.95
CA PHE A 125 -8.76 18.83 10.27
C PHE A 125 -9.00 20.08 11.13
N PRO A 126 -10.02 20.12 12.02
CA PRO A 126 -10.32 21.30 12.82
C PRO A 126 -9.10 21.78 13.61
N GLY A 127 -8.80 23.06 13.45
CA GLY A 127 -7.63 23.71 14.03
C GLY A 127 -6.30 23.44 13.32
N GLU A 128 -6.24 22.76 12.17
CA GLU A 128 -5.00 22.55 11.38
C GLU A 128 -4.41 23.87 10.87
N THR A 129 -3.19 24.20 11.32
CA THR A 129 -2.46 25.40 10.90
C THR A 129 -1.57 25.12 9.69
N ASP A 130 -1.07 26.18 9.05
CA ASP A 130 -0.13 26.04 7.93
C ASP A 130 1.14 25.27 8.34
N LYS A 131 1.64 25.48 9.56
CA LYS A 131 2.79 24.74 10.10
C LYS A 131 2.51 23.24 10.26
N ASP A 132 1.27 22.86 10.55
CA ASP A 132 0.91 21.44 10.65
C ASP A 132 0.81 20.79 9.27
N PHE A 133 0.29 21.54 8.30
CA PHE A 133 0.26 21.11 6.91
C PHE A 133 1.68 21.00 6.33
N GLU A 134 2.56 21.95 6.60
CA GLU A 134 3.98 21.90 6.23
C GLU A 134 4.67 20.63 6.76
N LYS A 135 4.49 20.30 8.04
CA LYS A 135 5.00 19.03 8.62
C LYS A 135 4.47 17.78 7.90
N THR A 136 3.23 17.83 7.42
CA THR A 136 2.63 16.75 6.61
C THR A 136 3.33 16.63 5.26
N MET A 137 3.61 17.76 4.60
CA MET A 137 4.36 17.79 3.35
C MET A 137 5.81 17.33 3.52
N GLU A 138 6.48 17.73 4.61
CA GLU A 138 7.82 17.25 4.97
C GLU A 138 7.85 15.73 5.18
N LEU A 139 6.84 15.17 5.85
CA LEU A 139 6.72 13.73 6.03
C LEU A 139 6.59 13.02 4.67
N ILE A 140 5.71 13.53 3.79
CA ILE A 140 5.48 12.99 2.45
C ILE A 140 6.78 13.01 1.62
N GLU A 141 7.52 14.11 1.67
CA GLU A 141 8.80 14.25 0.97
C GLU A 141 9.86 13.30 1.53
N SER A 142 9.92 13.14 2.86
CA SER A 142 10.92 12.28 3.50
C SER A 142 10.69 10.78 3.25
N VAL A 143 9.43 10.34 3.15
CA VAL A 143 9.07 8.92 2.98
C VAL A 143 8.96 8.54 1.51
N GLY A 144 8.50 9.44 0.65
CA GLY A 144 8.37 9.17 -0.79
C GLY A 144 7.22 8.22 -1.13
N PHE A 145 6.03 8.42 -0.56
CA PHE A 145 4.87 7.54 -0.78
C PHE A 145 4.50 7.38 -2.26
N ASP A 146 4.26 6.14 -2.67
CA ASP A 146 3.90 5.71 -4.03
C ASP A 146 2.44 6.03 -4.38
N ALA A 147 1.55 5.92 -3.40
CA ALA A 147 0.14 6.24 -3.55
C ALA A 147 -0.43 6.76 -2.25
N SER A 148 -1.57 7.46 -2.33
CA SER A 148 -2.34 7.80 -1.13
C SER A 148 -3.83 7.87 -1.37
N PHE A 149 -4.59 7.63 -0.31
CA PHE A 149 -5.96 8.12 -0.21
C PHE A 149 -5.97 9.42 0.59
N SER A 150 -6.28 10.53 -0.07
CA SER A 150 -6.22 11.85 0.54
C SER A 150 -7.59 12.51 0.54
N PHE A 151 -8.04 13.00 1.70
CA PHE A 151 -9.38 13.55 1.90
C PHE A 151 -9.33 14.87 2.65
N ILE A 152 -10.27 15.77 2.34
CA ILE A 152 -10.58 16.88 3.24
C ILE A 152 -11.39 16.30 4.41
N TYR A 153 -11.04 16.70 5.63
CA TYR A 153 -11.79 16.32 6.82
C TYR A 153 -13.27 16.66 6.65
N SER A 154 -14.12 15.69 6.98
CA SER A 154 -15.57 15.85 7.01
C SER A 154 -16.07 15.45 8.38
N ALA A 155 -16.64 16.41 9.10
CA ALA A 155 -17.18 16.18 10.44
C ALA A 155 -18.32 15.15 10.37
N ARG A 156 -18.25 14.14 11.22
CA ARG A 156 -19.31 13.15 11.39
C ARG A 156 -20.05 13.43 12.68
N PRO A 157 -21.40 13.52 12.66
CA PRO A 157 -22.19 13.71 13.88
C PRO A 157 -21.82 12.69 14.96
N GLY A 158 -21.63 13.16 16.20
CA GLY A 158 -21.33 12.31 17.36
C GLY A 158 -19.85 11.93 17.52
N THR A 159 -18.93 12.56 16.77
CA THR A 159 -17.49 12.37 16.96
C THR A 159 -16.89 13.52 17.77
N PRO A 160 -15.91 13.31 18.67
CA PRO A 160 -15.32 14.40 19.44
C PRO A 160 -14.76 15.54 18.59
N ALA A 161 -14.33 15.23 17.36
CA ALA A 161 -13.79 16.20 16.43
C ALA A 161 -14.87 17.04 15.71
N SER A 162 -16.17 16.72 15.84
CA SER A 162 -17.24 17.59 15.32
C SER A 162 -17.45 18.85 16.15
N ASP A 163 -16.98 18.84 17.40
CA ASP A 163 -17.17 19.93 18.35
C ASP A 163 -15.97 20.88 18.39
N PHE A 164 -14.93 20.60 17.59
CA PHE A 164 -13.74 21.44 17.49
C PHE A 164 -14.03 22.66 16.62
N ASP A 165 -13.52 23.81 17.07
CA ASP A 165 -13.54 25.02 16.25
C ASP A 165 -12.66 24.83 15.01
N ASP A 166 -13.18 25.25 13.87
CA ASP A 166 -12.57 25.05 12.56
C ASP A 166 -12.56 26.37 11.78
N PRO A 167 -11.56 27.22 12.04
CA PRO A 167 -11.45 28.53 11.39
C PRO A 167 -10.97 28.43 9.94
N THR A 168 -10.62 27.23 9.44
CA THR A 168 -10.04 27.06 8.11
C THR A 168 -11.14 27.03 7.07
N ASP A 169 -11.12 27.98 6.14
CA ASP A 169 -12.09 28.04 5.06
C ASP A 169 -11.93 26.88 4.06
N GLN A 170 -13.01 26.58 3.34
CA GLN A 170 -13.04 25.49 2.36
C GLN A 170 -12.06 25.68 1.19
N GLY A 171 -11.77 26.93 0.79
CA GLY A 171 -10.79 27.22 -0.25
C GLY A 171 -9.38 26.80 0.17
N THR A 172 -8.98 27.16 1.39
CA THR A 172 -7.69 26.74 1.96
C THR A 172 -7.57 25.21 2.02
N LYS A 173 -8.61 24.50 2.46
CA LYS A 173 -8.61 23.02 2.51
C LYS A 173 -8.45 22.38 1.13
N LYS A 174 -9.11 22.93 0.11
CA LYS A 174 -8.98 22.48 -1.28
C LYS A 174 -7.58 22.72 -1.83
N THR A 175 -6.99 23.88 -1.55
CA THR A 175 -5.61 24.18 -1.93
C THR A 175 -4.65 23.19 -1.28
N ARG A 176 -4.77 22.95 0.03
CA ARG A 176 -3.95 21.94 0.75
C ARG A 176 -4.07 20.55 0.13
N LEU A 177 -5.30 20.09 -0.12
CA LEU A 177 -5.54 18.79 -0.75
C LEU A 177 -4.86 18.71 -2.14
N ALA A 178 -5.03 19.74 -2.97
CA ALA A 178 -4.45 19.77 -4.32
C ALA A 178 -2.90 19.77 -4.27
N THR A 179 -2.31 20.56 -3.38
CA THR A 179 -0.85 20.59 -3.18
C THR A 179 -0.31 19.23 -2.73
N LEU A 180 -0.98 18.58 -1.77
CA LEU A 180 -0.62 17.26 -1.28
C LEU A 180 -0.71 16.21 -2.39
N GLN A 181 -1.84 16.15 -3.10
CA GLN A 181 -2.07 15.21 -4.19
C GLN A 181 -1.07 15.42 -5.34
N ALA A 182 -0.71 16.66 -5.66
CA ALA A 182 0.30 16.97 -6.67
C ALA A 182 1.67 16.41 -6.28
N ARG A 183 2.08 16.56 -5.02
CA ARG A 183 3.35 15.99 -4.52
C ARG A 183 3.35 14.46 -4.54
N ILE A 184 2.27 13.82 -4.09
CA ILE A 184 2.16 12.36 -4.17
C ILE A 184 2.21 11.90 -5.63
N SER A 185 1.51 12.58 -6.54
CA SER A 185 1.53 12.23 -7.98
C SER A 185 2.93 12.34 -8.58
N GLN A 186 3.74 13.32 -8.15
CA GLN A 186 5.15 13.42 -8.54
C GLN A 186 5.95 12.20 -8.07
N ASN A 187 5.76 11.76 -6.82
CA ASN A 187 6.39 10.55 -6.29
C ASN A 187 5.93 9.30 -7.06
N THR A 188 4.63 9.15 -7.28
CA THR A 188 4.04 8.05 -8.07
C THR A 188 4.66 7.98 -9.46
N GLN A 189 4.78 9.10 -10.17
CA GLN A 189 5.39 9.13 -11.50
C GLN A 189 6.88 8.78 -11.44
N LYS A 190 7.61 9.31 -10.45
CA LYS A 190 9.03 8.99 -10.26
C LYS A 190 9.22 7.48 -10.06
N ILE A 191 8.47 6.87 -9.15
CA ILE A 191 8.53 5.43 -8.89
C ILE A 191 8.17 4.62 -10.15
N SER A 192 7.17 5.07 -10.91
CA SER A 192 6.81 4.42 -12.18
C SER A 192 7.96 4.45 -13.19
N ASN A 193 8.64 5.58 -13.30
CA ASN A 193 9.79 5.75 -14.17
C ASN A 193 10.98 4.90 -13.71
N ASP A 194 11.23 4.85 -12.39
CA ASP A 194 12.30 4.05 -11.80
C ASP A 194 12.08 2.53 -12.01
N MET A 195 10.84 2.10 -12.25
CA MET A 195 10.52 0.71 -12.59
C MET A 195 10.87 0.35 -14.04
N VAL A 196 11.06 1.32 -14.94
CA VAL A 196 11.42 1.04 -16.34
C VAL A 196 12.83 0.41 -16.40
N GLY A 197 12.94 -0.69 -17.12
CA GLY A 197 14.12 -1.55 -17.20
C GLY A 197 14.21 -2.62 -16.09
N SER A 198 13.25 -2.66 -15.17
CA SER A 198 13.20 -3.69 -14.13
C SER A 198 12.34 -4.89 -14.54
N LEU A 199 12.67 -6.06 -14.01
CA LEU A 199 11.84 -7.25 -14.06
C LEU A 199 10.81 -7.21 -12.94
N GLN A 200 9.54 -7.43 -13.27
CA GLN A 200 8.42 -7.39 -12.34
C GLN A 200 7.56 -8.64 -12.46
N SER A 201 7.17 -9.19 -11.33
CA SER A 201 6.19 -10.27 -11.25
C SER A 201 4.77 -9.73 -11.43
N ILE A 202 4.07 -10.19 -12.46
CA ILE A 202 2.75 -9.69 -12.88
C ILE A 202 1.70 -10.78 -12.68
N LEU A 203 0.74 -10.54 -11.79
CA LEU A 203 -0.46 -11.39 -11.70
C LEU A 203 -1.40 -11.02 -12.86
N VAL A 204 -1.57 -11.90 -13.82
CA VAL A 204 -2.39 -11.65 -15.02
C VAL A 204 -3.87 -11.74 -14.66
N THR A 205 -4.62 -10.67 -14.91
CA THR A 205 -6.03 -10.56 -14.51
C THR A 205 -7.02 -10.75 -15.65
N GLY A 206 -6.58 -10.56 -16.90
CA GLY A 206 -7.45 -10.66 -18.07
C GLY A 206 -6.91 -9.90 -19.28
N PRO A 207 -7.71 -9.78 -20.35
CA PRO A 207 -7.37 -8.92 -21.49
C PRO A 207 -7.32 -7.45 -21.09
N SER A 208 -6.48 -6.66 -21.78
CA SER A 208 -6.41 -5.21 -21.62
C SER A 208 -7.72 -4.55 -22.08
N LYS A 209 -8.16 -3.55 -21.31
CA LYS A 209 -9.38 -2.78 -21.64
C LYS A 209 -9.25 -1.98 -22.94
N LYS A 210 -8.02 -1.60 -23.32
CA LYS A 210 -7.77 -0.74 -24.49
C LYS A 210 -7.47 -1.54 -25.76
N ASP A 211 -6.83 -2.70 -25.63
CA ASP A 211 -6.45 -3.55 -26.75
C ASP A 211 -6.66 -5.04 -26.37
N PRO A 212 -7.64 -5.73 -26.97
CA PRO A 212 -7.88 -7.15 -26.74
C PRO A 212 -6.71 -8.07 -27.16
N GLY A 213 -5.77 -7.59 -27.98
CA GLY A 213 -4.54 -8.30 -28.34
C GLY A 213 -3.46 -8.26 -27.24
N GLU A 214 -3.77 -7.66 -26.09
CA GLU A 214 -2.89 -7.53 -24.95
C GLU A 214 -3.54 -8.10 -23.70
N LEU A 215 -2.70 -8.58 -22.78
CA LEU A 215 -3.10 -8.96 -21.44
C LEU A 215 -2.79 -7.82 -20.46
N SER A 216 -3.54 -7.81 -19.36
CA SER A 216 -3.42 -6.86 -18.27
C SER A 216 -3.26 -7.58 -16.95
N GLY A 217 -2.35 -7.10 -16.11
CA GLY A 217 -2.10 -7.66 -14.80
C GLY A 217 -1.61 -6.63 -13.78
N ARG A 218 -1.28 -7.12 -12.59
CA ARG A 218 -0.88 -6.31 -11.45
C ARG A 218 0.51 -6.68 -10.93
N THR A 219 1.38 -5.69 -10.79
CA THR A 219 2.64 -5.79 -10.05
C THR A 219 2.39 -5.99 -8.55
N GLU A 220 3.46 -6.23 -7.78
CA GLU A 220 3.41 -6.27 -6.32
C GLU A 220 2.92 -4.95 -5.69
N ASN A 221 3.35 -3.80 -6.22
CA ASN A 221 2.81 -2.48 -5.84
C ASN A 221 1.48 -2.13 -6.54
N ASN A 222 0.76 -3.15 -7.02
CA ASN A 222 -0.62 -3.07 -7.52
C ASN A 222 -0.81 -2.16 -8.76
N ARG A 223 0.26 -1.90 -9.51
CA ARG A 223 0.21 -1.13 -10.74
C ARG A 223 -0.30 -1.98 -11.89
N VAL A 224 -1.11 -1.39 -12.75
CA VAL A 224 -1.57 -2.04 -13.98
C VAL A 224 -0.38 -2.15 -14.93
N VAL A 225 -0.12 -3.34 -15.45
CA VAL A 225 0.83 -3.59 -16.54
C VAL A 225 0.07 -4.18 -17.71
N ASN A 226 0.26 -3.61 -18.89
CA ASN A 226 -0.26 -4.18 -20.13
C ASN A 226 0.89 -4.69 -20.98
N PHE A 227 0.75 -5.89 -21.52
CA PHE A 227 1.78 -6.53 -22.35
C PHE A 227 1.13 -7.41 -23.42
N ARG A 228 1.80 -7.57 -24.55
CA ARG A 228 1.28 -8.34 -25.68
C ARG A 228 1.48 -9.84 -25.43
N SER A 229 0.43 -10.64 -25.61
CA SER A 229 0.51 -12.10 -25.57
C SER A 229 -0.74 -12.70 -26.22
N GLU A 230 -0.55 -13.75 -27.02
CA GLU A 230 -1.65 -14.54 -27.60
C GLU A 230 -2.09 -15.67 -26.66
N GLN A 231 -1.36 -15.90 -25.57
CA GLN A 231 -1.58 -17.00 -24.63
C GLN A 231 -2.63 -16.63 -23.58
N THR A 232 -3.88 -17.00 -23.82
CA THR A 232 -4.99 -16.72 -22.89
C THR A 232 -4.96 -17.56 -21.61
N ASN A 233 -4.23 -18.69 -21.62
CA ASN A 233 -4.02 -19.57 -20.46
C ASN A 233 -3.09 -18.98 -19.37
N LEU A 234 -2.62 -17.74 -19.55
CA LEU A 234 -1.86 -16.99 -18.56
C LEU A 234 -2.76 -16.29 -17.53
N ILE A 235 -4.05 -16.08 -17.83
CA ILE A 235 -4.98 -15.43 -16.90
C ILE A 235 -5.05 -16.24 -15.58
N GLY A 236 -4.88 -15.55 -14.46
CA GLY A 236 -4.81 -16.14 -13.12
C GLY A 236 -3.41 -16.60 -12.70
N LYS A 237 -2.40 -16.53 -13.58
CA LYS A 237 -1.01 -16.90 -13.28
C LYS A 237 -0.12 -15.68 -13.07
N LEU A 238 1.01 -15.91 -12.43
CA LEU A 238 2.11 -14.96 -12.38
C LEU A 238 3.02 -15.16 -13.58
N VAL A 239 3.44 -14.05 -14.18
CA VAL A 239 4.43 -14.02 -15.26
C VAL A 239 5.48 -12.97 -14.94
N GLU A 240 6.70 -13.18 -15.41
CA GLU A 240 7.73 -12.15 -15.34
C GLU A 240 7.64 -11.24 -16.57
N CYS A 241 7.63 -9.93 -16.35
CA CYS A 241 7.70 -8.92 -17.40
C CYS A 241 8.82 -7.93 -17.13
N GLU A 242 9.60 -7.61 -18.16
CA GLU A 242 10.42 -6.38 -18.16
C GLU A 242 9.50 -5.18 -18.39
N ILE A 243 9.62 -4.16 -17.55
CA ILE A 243 8.89 -2.90 -17.75
C ILE A 243 9.66 -2.04 -18.76
N VAL A 244 9.05 -1.72 -19.89
CA VAL A 244 9.72 -1.01 -21.00
C VAL A 244 9.30 0.45 -21.13
N ASP A 245 8.15 0.82 -20.56
CA ASP A 245 7.65 2.19 -20.57
C ASP A 245 6.69 2.43 -19.39
N SER A 246 6.49 3.68 -19.02
CA SER A 246 5.53 4.06 -17.99
C SER A 246 4.61 5.18 -18.45
N TYR A 247 3.33 5.04 -18.15
CA TYR A 247 2.28 6.01 -18.43
C TYR A 247 1.66 6.47 -17.12
N SER A 248 0.82 7.51 -17.17
CA SER A 248 0.25 8.14 -15.98
C SER A 248 -0.46 7.19 -15.01
N ASN A 249 -1.06 6.10 -15.52
CA ASN A 249 -1.85 5.16 -14.69
C ASN A 249 -1.54 3.67 -14.98
N SER A 250 -0.50 3.38 -15.75
CA SER A 250 -0.16 2.01 -16.15
C SER A 250 1.28 1.91 -16.64
N LEU A 251 1.86 0.73 -16.54
CA LEU A 251 3.14 0.40 -17.13
C LEU A 251 2.96 -0.40 -18.42
N ARG A 252 3.96 -0.33 -19.29
CA ARG A 252 4.11 -1.22 -20.44
C ARG A 252 5.09 -2.31 -20.08
N GLY A 253 4.67 -3.56 -20.24
CA GLY A 253 5.53 -4.72 -20.03
C GLY A 253 5.87 -5.44 -21.33
N GLN A 254 6.96 -6.18 -21.31
CA GLN A 254 7.28 -7.24 -22.25
C GLN A 254 7.51 -8.53 -21.45
N MET A 255 6.71 -9.56 -21.72
CA MET A 255 6.84 -10.84 -21.03
C MET A 255 8.19 -11.47 -21.37
N THR A 256 8.92 -11.92 -20.36
CA THR A 256 10.17 -12.65 -20.55
C THR A 256 9.86 -14.14 -20.71
N SER A 257 10.82 -14.92 -21.22
CA SER A 257 10.69 -16.38 -21.28
C SER A 257 11.03 -17.07 -19.95
N ARG A 258 11.18 -16.31 -18.85
CA ARG A 258 11.56 -16.83 -17.55
C ARG A 258 10.31 -17.08 -16.71
N ASP A 259 10.32 -18.19 -15.99
CA ASP A 259 9.37 -18.38 -14.90
C ASP A 259 9.69 -17.37 -13.79
N PRO A 260 8.67 -16.79 -13.13
CA PRO A 260 8.88 -15.68 -12.20
C PRO A 260 9.66 -16.02 -10.94
N TRP A 261 10.00 -17.30 -10.67
CA TRP A 261 10.73 -17.76 -9.49
C TRP A 261 11.46 -19.08 -9.77
#